data_AF-A0A7Y5GI76-F1
#
_entry.id   AF-A0A7Y5GI76-F1
#
_cell.length_a   1.000
_cell.length_b   1.000
_cell.length_c   1.000
_cell.angle_alpha   90.00
_cell.angle_beta   90.00
_cell.angle_gamma   90.00
#
_symmetry.space_group_name_H-M   'P 1'
#
loop_
_entity.id
_entity.type
_entity.pdbx_description
1 polymer ?
#
loop_
_entity_poly.entity_id
_entity_poly.type
_entity_poly.pdbx_seq_one_letter_code
_entity_poly.pdbx_strand_id
1 'polypeptide(L)'
;MSLALLLFFAAFRVSETVDEIRIQGTAVEAVVRKQGYVSGVAGGSFLDRKTGFRDAGFGLDIVDWLMEPGSDEAYRDRLTGDLRYDFNNAFHGRIAKRSIEGPQICTQARKLDPRVIRGKDFAAVKMDYRYRIAAPGRKTGSLWEQTIVFPEGERYFISSDRVTTVNESPALFLRIDMPGHIKHKEADTFSEIFLSYFGRIPAKEFLDDFAPDEKFLYRRGEGKTPRRFIRAYRLRDPKTGVAGPWLAGMTLDPSVVSEAWCHQRGYVCMIQEFGGRPVQTGDHFSAAFLVGYFDSIREMERVYDRYAGHNGLEVTAQGWRLVK
;
A
#
# COMPACT_ATOMS: atom_id res chain seq x y z
N MET A 1 0.18 51.58 16.08
CA MET A 1 -0.45 50.30 15.71
C MET A 1 0.63 49.41 15.12
N SER A 2 1.09 48.40 15.88
CA SER A 2 2.16 47.51 15.43
C SER A 2 1.56 46.41 14.55
N LEU A 3 1.97 46.34 13.29
CA LEU A 3 1.65 45.25 12.38
C LEU A 3 2.38 44.01 12.88
N ALA A 4 1.66 43.12 13.56
CA ALA A 4 2.18 41.78 13.87
C ALA A 4 2.34 41.04 12.54
N LEU A 5 3.59 40.86 12.12
CA LEU A 5 3.98 39.97 11.03
C LEU A 5 3.66 38.55 11.49
N LEU A 6 2.46 38.06 11.15
CA LEU A 6 2.10 36.64 11.28
C LEU A 6 2.98 35.85 10.31
N LEU A 7 4.13 35.40 10.82
CA LEU A 7 4.92 34.35 10.21
C LEU A 7 4.04 33.10 10.09
N PHE A 8 3.49 32.87 8.90
CA PHE A 8 2.89 31.58 8.56
C PHE A 8 4.02 30.55 8.57
N PHE A 9 4.15 29.82 9.67
CA PHE A 9 4.92 28.58 9.67
C PHE A 9 4.21 27.62 8.72
N ALA A 10 4.93 27.14 7.70
CA ALA A 10 4.43 26.08 6.85
C ALA A 10 4.17 24.84 7.72
N ALA A 11 2.97 24.27 7.60
CA ALA A 11 2.55 23.06 8.32
C ALA A 11 3.56 21.90 8.15
N PHE A 12 4.21 21.85 6.98
CA PHE A 12 5.21 20.83 6.66
C PHE A 12 6.55 21.45 6.27
N ARG A 13 7.63 20.84 6.78
CA ARG A 13 8.96 20.95 6.19
C ARG A 13 9.14 19.81 5.20
N VAL A 14 9.40 20.15 3.93
CA VAL A 14 9.70 19.17 2.88
C VAL A 14 11.07 19.44 2.30
N SER A 15 11.96 18.46 2.39
CA SER A 15 13.30 18.50 1.79
C SER A 15 13.45 17.41 0.75
N GLU A 16 14.17 17.71 -0.32
CA GLU A 16 14.31 16.82 -1.48
C GLU A 16 15.77 16.69 -1.85
N THR A 17 16.21 15.46 -2.06
CA THR A 17 17.53 15.13 -2.58
C THR A 17 17.37 14.37 -3.91
N VAL A 18 18.51 13.92 -4.47
CA VAL A 18 18.51 13.03 -5.62
C VAL A 18 17.93 11.64 -5.30
N ASP A 19 17.98 11.23 -4.02
CA ASP A 19 17.61 9.88 -3.59
C ASP A 19 16.22 9.80 -2.95
N GLU A 20 15.75 10.89 -2.33
CA GLU A 20 14.53 10.86 -1.53
C GLU A 20 13.81 12.21 -1.40
N ILE A 21 12.54 12.15 -1.05
CA ILE A 21 11.74 13.27 -0.54
C ILE A 21 11.44 12.96 0.93
N ARG A 22 11.78 13.89 1.83
CA ARG A 22 11.47 13.80 3.25
C ARG A 22 10.39 14.79 3.61
N ILE A 23 9.37 14.31 4.31
CA ILE A 23 8.21 15.07 4.75
C ILE A 23 8.20 15.06 6.28
N GLN A 24 8.17 16.24 6.88
CA GLN A 24 8.10 16.41 8.33
C GLN A 24 6.94 17.32 8.66
N GLY A 25 5.88 16.75 9.24
CA GLY A 25 4.75 17.48 9.81
C GLY A 25 4.79 17.45 11.34
N THR A 26 3.73 17.96 11.96
CA THR A 26 3.59 18.00 13.43
C THR A 26 3.26 16.63 14.05
N ALA A 27 2.51 15.79 13.33
CA ALA A 27 2.08 14.47 13.81
C ALA A 27 2.95 13.31 13.26
N VAL A 28 3.49 13.44 12.05
CA VAL A 28 4.25 12.37 11.39
C VAL A 28 5.51 12.86 10.68
N GLU A 29 6.46 11.95 10.49
CA GLU A 29 7.54 12.09 9.50
C GLU A 29 7.50 10.91 8.53
N ALA A 30 7.91 11.12 7.29
CA ALA A 30 7.93 10.09 6.24
C ALA A 30 9.03 10.36 5.22
N VAL A 31 9.47 9.31 4.54
CA VAL A 31 10.37 9.39 3.38
C VAL A 31 9.76 8.67 2.18
N VAL A 32 9.78 9.30 1.02
CA VAL A 32 9.48 8.66 -0.27
C VAL A 32 10.80 8.51 -1.04
N ARG A 33 11.15 7.29 -1.45
CA ARG A 33 12.37 7.01 -2.21
C ARG A 33 12.19 7.35 -3.69
N LYS A 34 13.20 7.98 -4.27
CA LYS A 34 13.32 8.17 -5.73
C LYS A 34 14.08 7.04 -6.39
N GLN A 35 14.90 6.30 -5.63
CA GLN A 35 15.80 5.27 -6.14
C GLN A 35 15.82 4.04 -5.23
N GLY A 36 16.20 2.89 -5.79
CA GLY A 36 16.29 1.62 -5.07
C GLY A 36 14.92 0.98 -4.90
N TYR A 37 14.51 0.77 -3.65
CA TYR A 37 13.18 0.26 -3.31
C TYR A 37 12.16 1.41 -3.32
N VAL A 38 11.34 1.48 -4.36
CA VAL A 38 10.51 2.65 -4.71
C VAL A 38 9.01 2.36 -4.60
N SER A 39 8.18 3.39 -4.80
CA SER A 39 6.75 3.48 -4.46
C SER A 39 6.48 3.63 -2.96
N GLY A 40 5.33 4.20 -2.61
CA GLY A 40 4.86 4.34 -1.23
C GLY A 40 5.78 5.14 -0.30
N VAL A 41 5.65 4.87 0.99
CA VAL A 41 6.53 5.39 2.06
C VAL A 41 7.59 4.35 2.39
N ALA A 42 8.84 4.79 2.49
CA ALA A 42 9.99 3.92 2.71
C ALA A 42 9.95 3.23 4.08
N GLY A 43 10.35 1.96 4.14
CA GLY A 43 10.33 1.17 5.38
C GLY A 43 11.16 1.79 6.52
N GLY A 44 10.59 1.77 7.72
CA GLY A 44 11.13 2.38 8.93
C GLY A 44 11.16 3.92 8.92
N SER A 45 10.67 4.56 7.85
CA SER A 45 10.71 6.03 7.75
C SER A 45 9.48 6.70 8.32
N PHE A 46 8.34 6.01 8.34
CA PHE A 46 7.10 6.55 8.85
C PHE A 46 7.19 6.59 10.38
N LEU A 47 7.14 7.78 10.97
CA LEU A 47 7.28 8.00 12.40
C LEU A 47 5.98 8.61 12.95
N ASP A 48 5.44 8.00 13.98
CA ASP A 48 4.42 8.62 14.82
C ASP A 48 5.07 9.53 15.86
N ARG A 49 4.98 10.85 15.69
CA ARG A 49 5.64 11.80 16.61
C ARG A 49 5.03 11.78 18.01
N LYS A 50 3.78 11.32 18.16
CA LYS A 50 3.12 11.20 19.46
C LYS A 50 3.74 10.09 20.31
N THR A 51 4.01 8.92 19.70
CA THR A 51 4.43 7.73 20.45
C THR A 51 5.90 7.39 20.26
N GLY A 52 6.57 7.95 19.25
CA GLY A 52 7.94 7.61 18.87
C GLY A 52 8.09 6.33 18.05
N PHE A 53 6.99 5.60 17.79
CA PHE A 53 7.02 4.37 17.00
C PHE A 53 7.22 4.63 15.50
N ARG A 54 7.91 3.69 14.85
CA ARG A 54 8.07 3.65 13.39
C ARG A 54 7.35 2.44 12.81
N ASP A 55 7.06 2.48 11.51
CA ASP A 55 6.57 1.30 10.80
C ASP A 55 7.59 0.14 10.89
N ALA A 56 7.10 -1.10 10.96
CA ALA A 56 7.93 -2.28 11.20
C ALA A 56 8.34 -3.00 9.90
N GLY A 57 8.07 -2.41 8.73
CA GLY A 57 8.06 -3.12 7.46
C GLY A 57 9.21 -2.83 6.51
N PHE A 58 8.98 -3.17 5.24
CA PHE A 58 9.84 -2.78 4.10
C PHE A 58 9.36 -1.47 3.46
N GLY A 59 8.14 -1.05 3.75
CA GLY A 59 7.52 0.18 3.30
C GLY A 59 6.02 0.13 3.56
N LEU A 60 5.34 1.23 3.25
CA LEU A 60 3.89 1.35 3.35
C LEU A 60 3.30 1.75 2.01
N ASP A 61 2.22 1.07 1.61
CA ASP A 61 1.56 1.24 0.31
C ASP A 61 2.52 1.06 -0.87
N ILE A 62 3.16 -0.11 -0.90
CA ILE A 62 4.20 -0.46 -1.88
C ILE A 62 3.59 -1.24 -3.04
N VAL A 63 4.01 -0.94 -4.26
CA VAL A 63 3.44 -1.52 -5.48
C VAL A 63 4.33 -2.60 -6.07
N ASP A 64 3.71 -3.75 -6.35
CA ASP A 64 4.36 -4.90 -6.97
C ASP A 64 4.08 -4.95 -8.48
N TRP A 65 3.09 -5.76 -8.89
CA TRP A 65 2.86 -6.19 -10.27
C TRP A 65 1.46 -5.84 -10.78
N LEU A 66 1.36 -5.72 -12.10
CA LEU A 66 0.09 -5.73 -12.83
C LEU A 66 -0.17 -7.15 -13.36
N MET A 67 -1.25 -7.78 -12.88
CA MET A 67 -1.46 -9.22 -13.05
C MET A 67 -2.93 -9.54 -13.35
N GLU A 68 -3.18 -10.79 -13.73
CA GLU A 68 -4.53 -11.36 -13.87
C GLU A 68 -4.57 -12.83 -13.42
N PRO A 69 -5.76 -13.43 -13.21
CA PRO A 69 -5.90 -14.86 -12.96
C PRO A 69 -5.42 -15.70 -14.15
N GLY A 70 -4.87 -16.87 -13.87
CA GLY A 70 -4.40 -17.81 -14.90
C GLY A 70 -2.98 -18.31 -14.64
N SER A 71 -2.38 -18.99 -15.60
CA SER A 71 -1.00 -19.51 -15.50
C SER A 71 -0.17 -19.01 -16.69
N ASP A 72 1.13 -18.83 -16.45
CA ASP A 72 2.13 -18.55 -17.48
C ASP A 72 2.85 -19.80 -18.01
N GLU A 73 2.54 -21.00 -17.50
CA GLU A 73 3.26 -22.25 -17.80
C GLU A 73 3.43 -22.53 -19.30
N ALA A 74 2.40 -22.26 -20.11
CA ALA A 74 2.41 -22.52 -21.55
C ALA A 74 3.35 -21.59 -22.36
N TYR A 75 3.89 -20.53 -21.73
CA TYR A 75 4.75 -19.56 -22.38
C TYR A 75 5.87 -19.02 -21.48
N ARG A 76 6.11 -19.67 -20.34
CA ARG A 76 7.01 -19.20 -19.28
C ARG A 76 8.45 -19.04 -19.76
N ASP A 77 8.87 -19.92 -20.66
CA ASP A 77 10.17 -19.90 -21.34
C ASP A 77 10.38 -18.66 -22.23
N ARG A 78 9.30 -17.97 -22.61
CA ARG A 78 9.30 -16.74 -23.41
C ARG A 78 9.16 -15.46 -22.59
N LEU A 79 9.04 -15.56 -21.26
CA LEU A 79 8.93 -14.39 -20.40
C LEU A 79 10.27 -13.68 -20.22
N THR A 80 10.20 -12.35 -20.18
CA THR A 80 11.36 -11.48 -19.95
C THR A 80 11.35 -10.93 -18.52
N GLY A 81 12.54 -10.64 -17.98
CA GLY A 81 12.67 -9.98 -16.69
C GLY A 81 12.08 -10.81 -15.54
N ASP A 82 11.24 -10.17 -14.75
CA ASP A 82 10.61 -10.72 -13.53
C ASP A 82 9.12 -11.03 -13.72
N LEU A 83 8.67 -11.23 -14.97
CA LEU A 83 7.27 -11.57 -15.25
C LEU A 83 6.90 -13.01 -14.87
N ARG A 84 7.89 -13.90 -14.72
CA ARG A 84 7.66 -15.29 -14.32
C ARG A 84 6.99 -15.34 -12.95
N TYR A 85 5.84 -16.00 -12.89
CA TYR A 85 5.09 -16.17 -11.65
C TYR A 85 4.83 -17.66 -11.38
N ASP A 86 5.68 -18.27 -10.56
CA ASP A 86 5.51 -19.65 -10.12
C ASP A 86 4.49 -19.73 -8.96
N PHE A 87 3.41 -20.49 -9.11
CA PHE A 87 2.46 -20.80 -8.04
C PHE A 87 2.62 -22.27 -7.58
N ASN A 88 1.74 -22.75 -6.71
CA ASN A 88 1.84 -24.05 -6.03
C ASN A 88 3.11 -24.20 -5.17
N ASN A 89 3.46 -23.16 -4.44
CA ASN A 89 4.60 -23.14 -3.52
C ASN A 89 4.27 -22.31 -2.27
N ALA A 90 5.15 -22.37 -1.26
CA ALA A 90 4.98 -21.63 -0.02
C ALA A 90 5.01 -20.10 -0.19
N PHE A 91 5.48 -19.59 -1.33
CA PHE A 91 5.67 -18.16 -1.59
C PHE A 91 4.41 -17.51 -2.17
N HIS A 92 3.72 -18.20 -3.07
CA HIS A 92 2.60 -17.67 -3.87
C HIS A 92 1.29 -18.44 -3.68
N GLY A 93 1.30 -19.52 -2.90
CA GLY A 93 0.10 -20.31 -2.65
C GLY A 93 -0.32 -21.12 -3.88
N ARG A 94 -1.54 -21.66 -3.87
CA ARG A 94 -2.06 -22.52 -4.96
C ARG A 94 -2.88 -21.77 -6.00
N ILE A 95 -3.23 -20.51 -5.74
CA ILE A 95 -4.07 -19.72 -6.64
C ILE A 95 -3.25 -19.29 -7.86
N ALA A 96 -3.58 -19.84 -9.03
CA ALA A 96 -2.91 -19.52 -10.28
C ALA A 96 -3.12 -18.05 -10.69
N LYS A 97 -2.03 -17.33 -10.86
CA LYS A 97 -1.97 -15.96 -11.38
C LYS A 97 -0.85 -15.83 -12.39
N ARG A 98 -0.87 -14.77 -13.20
CA ARG A 98 0.22 -14.45 -14.13
C ARG A 98 0.41 -12.96 -14.27
N SER A 99 1.67 -12.55 -14.42
CA SER A 99 2.01 -11.15 -14.71
C SER A 99 1.65 -10.80 -16.14
N ILE A 100 1.06 -9.61 -16.32
CA ILE A 100 0.64 -9.11 -17.64
C ILE A 100 1.63 -8.07 -18.15
N GLU A 101 1.99 -7.14 -17.28
CA GLU A 101 2.99 -6.13 -17.52
C GLU A 101 3.89 -5.99 -16.29
N GLY A 102 5.10 -5.50 -16.55
CA GLY A 102 6.13 -5.38 -15.54
C GLY A 102 7.15 -4.29 -15.87
N PRO A 103 8.20 -4.19 -15.06
CA PRO A 103 8.55 -5.15 -14.01
C PRO A 103 7.81 -4.88 -12.69
N GLN A 104 8.12 -5.64 -11.63
CA GLN A 104 7.72 -5.34 -10.26
C GLN A 104 8.24 -3.94 -9.90
N ILE A 105 7.34 -3.00 -9.58
CA ILE A 105 7.73 -1.60 -9.43
C ILE A 105 8.70 -1.44 -8.25
N CYS A 106 8.39 -2.01 -7.09
CA CYS A 106 9.14 -1.78 -5.87
C CYS A 106 10.62 -2.18 -5.96
N THR A 107 10.98 -3.27 -6.66
CA THR A 107 12.36 -3.77 -6.74
C THR A 107 13.05 -3.52 -8.08
N GLN A 108 12.30 -3.49 -9.18
CA GLN A 108 12.88 -3.49 -10.53
C GLN A 108 12.70 -2.18 -11.29
N ALA A 109 11.76 -1.30 -10.90
CA ALA A 109 11.71 0.04 -11.49
C ALA A 109 13.00 0.82 -11.19
N ARG A 110 13.59 0.59 -10.01
CA ARG A 110 14.85 1.14 -9.48
C ARG A 110 14.91 2.66 -9.34
N LYS A 111 14.14 3.41 -10.12
CA LYS A 111 14.06 4.87 -10.07
C LYS A 111 12.67 5.35 -10.52
N LEU A 112 12.11 6.28 -9.74
CA LEU A 112 10.92 7.06 -10.08
C LEU A 112 11.25 8.56 -10.05
N ASP A 113 10.37 9.39 -10.60
CA ASP A 113 10.49 10.85 -10.57
C ASP A 113 9.31 11.49 -9.81
N PRO A 114 9.21 11.26 -8.48
CA PRO A 114 8.11 11.77 -7.69
C PRO A 114 8.16 13.30 -7.59
N ARG A 115 6.99 13.93 -7.65
CA ARG A 115 6.78 15.38 -7.60
C ARG A 115 6.07 15.78 -6.32
N VAL A 116 6.61 16.77 -5.61
CA VAL A 116 6.00 17.33 -4.40
C VAL A 116 4.92 18.35 -4.76
N ILE A 117 3.77 18.29 -4.08
CA ILE A 117 2.76 19.34 -4.06
C ILE A 117 2.62 19.82 -2.61
N ARG A 118 2.70 21.13 -2.39
CA ARG A 118 2.51 21.74 -1.07
C ARG A 118 1.21 22.51 -1.06
N GLY A 119 0.35 22.23 -0.09
CA GLY A 119 -0.83 23.03 0.21
C GLY A 119 -0.65 23.83 1.49
N LYS A 120 -1.73 24.49 1.92
CA LYS A 120 -1.76 25.29 3.16
C LYS A 120 -1.59 24.41 4.41
N ASP A 121 -2.22 23.25 4.41
CA ASP A 121 -2.42 22.34 5.54
C ASP A 121 -2.13 20.87 5.16
N PHE A 122 -1.34 20.65 4.10
CA PHE A 122 -0.88 19.31 3.71
C PHE A 122 0.39 19.37 2.87
N ALA A 123 1.12 18.25 2.85
CA ALA A 123 2.12 17.95 1.83
C ALA A 123 1.68 16.72 1.04
N ALA A 124 1.99 16.66 -0.24
CA ALA A 124 1.67 15.52 -1.09
C ALA A 124 2.80 15.16 -2.03
N VAL A 125 2.82 13.91 -2.46
CA VAL A 125 3.77 13.38 -3.45
C VAL A 125 2.97 12.64 -4.51
N LYS A 126 3.23 12.96 -5.78
CA LYS A 126 2.72 12.20 -6.93
C LYS A 126 3.86 11.49 -7.62
N MET A 127 3.66 10.24 -7.97
CA MET A 127 4.62 9.46 -8.75
C MET A 127 3.90 8.60 -9.77
N ASP A 128 4.61 8.22 -10.81
CA ASP A 128 4.06 7.44 -11.91
C ASP A 128 5.11 6.53 -12.53
N TYR A 129 4.65 5.44 -13.15
CA TYR A 129 5.49 4.50 -13.87
C TYR A 129 4.75 3.95 -15.08
N ARG A 130 5.42 3.96 -16.24
CA ARG A 130 4.93 3.29 -17.44
C ARG A 130 5.62 1.94 -17.58
N TYR A 131 4.83 0.86 -17.55
CA TYR A 131 5.33 -0.51 -17.67
C TYR A 131 6.08 -0.74 -19.00
N ARG A 132 7.16 -1.53 -18.94
CA ARG A 132 8.16 -1.62 -20.02
C ARG A 132 8.39 -3.04 -20.55
N ILE A 133 7.88 -4.05 -19.85
CA ILE A 133 7.89 -5.44 -20.29
C ILE A 133 6.48 -6.01 -20.17
N ALA A 134 6.13 -6.98 -21.02
CA ALA A 134 4.80 -7.57 -21.07
C ALA A 134 4.87 -9.06 -21.42
N ALA A 135 3.87 -9.83 -21.00
CA ALA A 135 3.73 -11.23 -21.39
C ALA A 135 3.47 -11.38 -22.90
N PRO A 136 3.78 -12.54 -23.52
CA PRO A 136 3.48 -12.79 -24.93
C PRO A 136 2.02 -12.50 -25.29
N GLY A 137 1.81 -11.76 -26.39
CA GLY A 137 0.48 -11.34 -26.84
C GLY A 137 -0.10 -10.12 -26.11
N ARG A 138 0.63 -9.54 -25.14
CA ARG A 138 0.27 -8.31 -24.44
C ARG A 138 1.12 -7.13 -24.92
N LYS A 139 0.62 -5.91 -24.72
CA LYS A 139 1.30 -4.65 -25.03
C LYS A 139 1.99 -4.12 -23.78
N THR A 140 3.10 -3.41 -23.97
CA THR A 140 3.68 -2.57 -22.91
C THR A 140 3.07 -1.18 -22.96
N GLY A 141 3.09 -0.48 -21.85
CA GLY A 141 2.80 0.95 -21.80
C GLY A 141 1.64 1.34 -20.90
N SER A 142 1.07 0.41 -20.12
CA SER A 142 0.12 0.77 -19.08
C SER A 142 0.77 1.76 -18.10
N LEU A 143 -0.02 2.72 -17.63
CA LEU A 143 0.43 3.76 -16.72
C LEU A 143 -0.11 3.45 -15.33
N TRP A 144 0.80 3.27 -14.37
CA TRP A 144 0.49 3.31 -12.95
C TRP A 144 0.78 4.72 -12.40
N GLU A 145 -0.10 5.22 -11.56
CA GLU A 145 0.02 6.49 -10.85
C GLU A 145 -0.29 6.27 -9.37
N GLN A 146 0.53 6.86 -8.49
CA GLN A 146 0.27 6.91 -7.06
C GLN A 146 0.34 8.34 -6.54
N THR A 147 -0.67 8.72 -5.77
CA THR A 147 -0.72 10.01 -5.06
C THR A 147 -0.77 9.74 -3.57
N ILE A 148 0.07 10.42 -2.79
CA ILE A 148 0.13 10.32 -1.33
C ILE A 148 -0.03 11.72 -0.74
N VAL A 149 -0.94 11.88 0.21
CA VAL A 149 -1.25 13.15 0.91
C VAL A 149 -1.06 12.96 2.40
N PHE A 150 -0.29 13.85 3.02
CA PHE A 150 -0.08 13.97 4.46
C PHE A 150 -0.85 15.21 4.95
N PRO A 151 -2.05 15.06 5.53
CA PRO A 151 -2.78 16.16 6.12
C PRO A 151 -2.12 16.62 7.43
N GLU A 152 -2.18 17.92 7.71
CA GLU A 152 -1.62 18.49 8.92
C GLU A 152 -2.34 17.99 10.18
N GLY A 153 -1.57 17.68 11.22
CA GLY A 153 -2.08 17.21 12.51
C GLY A 153 -2.60 15.77 12.54
N GLU A 154 -2.67 15.09 11.39
CA GLU A 154 -3.15 13.72 11.30
C GLU A 154 -2.01 12.70 11.42
N ARG A 155 -2.26 11.60 12.14
CA ARG A 155 -1.30 10.49 12.32
C ARG A 155 -1.34 9.46 11.20
N TYR A 156 -1.90 9.85 10.05
CA TYR A 156 -2.08 9.02 8.87
C TYR A 156 -1.84 9.83 7.59
N PHE A 157 -1.53 9.12 6.51
CA PHE A 157 -1.60 9.66 5.16
C PHE A 157 -2.76 9.01 4.40
N ILE A 158 -3.22 9.68 3.35
CA ILE A 158 -4.19 9.16 2.39
C ILE A 158 -3.45 8.94 1.08
N SER A 159 -3.69 7.82 0.44
CA SER A 159 -3.09 7.52 -0.85
C SER A 159 -4.11 7.01 -1.85
N SER A 160 -3.74 6.99 -3.12
CA SER A 160 -4.51 6.34 -4.17
C SER A 160 -3.59 5.85 -5.26
N ASP A 161 -3.90 4.65 -5.73
CA ASP A 161 -3.27 4.02 -6.88
C ASP A 161 -4.28 3.93 -8.03
N ARG A 162 -3.84 4.29 -9.22
CA ARG A 162 -4.62 4.24 -10.46
C ARG A 162 -3.80 3.58 -11.55
N VAL A 163 -4.41 2.66 -12.28
CA VAL A 163 -3.82 2.05 -13.47
C VAL A 163 -4.68 2.39 -14.67
N THR A 164 -4.07 2.94 -15.72
CA THR A 164 -4.68 3.06 -17.06
C THR A 164 -4.03 2.02 -17.97
N THR A 165 -4.81 1.06 -18.45
CA THR A 165 -4.29 -0.12 -19.14
C THR A 165 -4.25 0.02 -20.65
N VAL A 166 -3.21 -0.52 -21.30
CA VAL A 166 -3.16 -0.68 -22.77
C VAL A 166 -3.57 -2.09 -23.22
N ASN A 167 -3.93 -2.96 -22.27
CA ASN A 167 -4.35 -4.33 -22.50
C ASN A 167 -5.79 -4.55 -22.04
N GLU A 168 -6.53 -5.33 -22.81
CA GLU A 168 -7.78 -5.93 -22.35
C GLU A 168 -7.53 -7.13 -21.45
N SER A 169 -8.37 -7.33 -20.45
CA SER A 169 -8.30 -8.48 -19.55
C SER A 169 -9.66 -8.72 -18.89
N PRO A 170 -10.07 -9.99 -18.68
CA PRO A 170 -11.30 -10.29 -17.97
C PRO A 170 -11.24 -9.96 -16.47
N ALA A 171 -10.04 -9.81 -15.89
CA ALA A 171 -9.87 -9.58 -14.46
C ALA A 171 -8.49 -9.00 -14.11
N LEU A 172 -8.13 -7.83 -14.66
CA LEU A 172 -6.86 -7.17 -14.37
C LEU A 172 -6.83 -6.62 -12.95
N PHE A 173 -5.77 -6.84 -12.20
CA PHE A 173 -5.58 -6.30 -10.86
C PHE A 173 -4.15 -5.79 -10.62
N LEU A 174 -4.03 -4.84 -9.72
CA LEU A 174 -2.73 -4.37 -9.19
C LEU A 174 -2.49 -5.03 -7.84
N ARG A 175 -1.30 -5.62 -7.67
CA ARG A 175 -0.84 -6.15 -6.38
C ARG A 175 -0.02 -5.10 -5.63
N ILE A 176 -0.33 -4.95 -4.34
CA ILE A 176 0.33 -4.01 -3.44
C ILE A 176 0.57 -4.65 -2.06
N ASP A 177 1.49 -4.08 -1.29
CA ASP A 177 1.62 -4.31 0.14
C ASP A 177 0.76 -3.30 0.90
N MET A 178 -0.20 -3.79 1.71
CA MET A 178 -1.16 -2.92 2.40
C MET A 178 -1.48 -3.43 3.82
N PRO A 179 -1.20 -2.64 4.88
CA PRO A 179 -0.44 -1.38 4.86
C PRO A 179 1.00 -1.57 4.39
N GLY A 180 1.62 -2.68 4.79
CA GLY A 180 3.01 -3.03 4.55
C GLY A 180 3.32 -4.32 5.32
N HIS A 181 4.34 -5.06 4.89
CA HIS A 181 4.81 -6.27 5.59
C HIS A 181 5.30 -5.96 7.02
N ILE A 182 5.46 -6.98 7.87
CA ILE A 182 5.93 -6.83 9.25
C ILE A 182 7.20 -7.65 9.46
N LYS A 183 8.35 -6.99 9.64
CA LYS A 183 9.58 -7.66 10.05
C LYS A 183 9.51 -7.99 11.52
N HIS A 184 9.87 -9.21 11.90
CA HIS A 184 9.95 -9.61 13.30
C HIS A 184 10.96 -10.75 13.48
N LYS A 185 11.37 -10.95 14.72
CA LYS A 185 11.97 -12.17 15.24
C LYS A 185 11.07 -12.67 16.37
N GLU A 186 10.39 -13.80 16.15
CA GLU A 186 9.47 -14.37 17.15
C GLU A 186 8.40 -13.38 17.68
N ALA A 187 7.84 -12.57 16.77
CA ALA A 187 6.84 -11.54 17.06
C ALA A 187 7.28 -10.46 18.09
N ASP A 188 8.56 -10.10 18.09
CA ASP A 188 9.10 -9.01 18.90
C ASP A 188 8.55 -7.62 18.52
N THR A 189 8.24 -7.37 17.24
CA THR A 189 7.79 -6.06 16.73
C THR A 189 6.28 -5.85 16.70
N PHE A 190 5.47 -6.90 16.94
CA PHE A 190 4.01 -6.80 16.95
C PHE A 190 3.37 -7.79 17.92
N SER A 191 2.19 -7.46 18.46
CA SER A 191 1.49 -8.32 19.43
C SER A 191 0.24 -9.01 18.88
N GLU A 192 -0.39 -8.42 17.86
CA GLU A 192 -1.60 -8.96 17.23
C GLU A 192 -1.83 -8.29 15.87
N ILE A 193 -2.54 -8.99 14.99
CA ILE A 193 -3.06 -8.48 13.73
C ILE A 193 -4.58 -8.32 13.86
N PHE A 194 -5.14 -7.29 13.26
CA PHE A 194 -6.57 -7.09 13.13
C PHE A 194 -6.94 -6.96 11.66
N LEU A 195 -7.82 -7.84 11.19
CA LEU A 195 -8.42 -7.75 9.87
C LEU A 195 -9.92 -7.55 10.08
N SER A 196 -10.52 -6.47 9.60
CA SER A 196 -11.95 -6.19 9.85
C SER A 196 -12.91 -7.26 9.33
N TYR A 197 -12.44 -8.13 8.43
CA TYR A 197 -13.17 -9.24 7.83
C TYR A 197 -12.85 -10.62 8.45
N PHE A 198 -11.91 -10.71 9.41
CA PHE A 198 -11.64 -11.94 10.18
C PHE A 198 -11.70 -11.73 11.71
N GLY A 199 -11.28 -10.58 12.21
CA GLY A 199 -11.15 -10.27 13.63
C GLY A 199 -9.69 -10.10 14.07
N ARG A 200 -9.43 -10.35 15.36
CA ARG A 200 -8.11 -10.25 15.98
C ARG A 200 -7.39 -11.59 15.89
N ILE A 201 -6.15 -11.57 15.45
CA ILE A 201 -5.30 -12.74 15.24
C ILE A 201 -4.06 -12.56 16.12
N PRO A 202 -3.79 -13.47 17.07
CA PRO A 202 -2.64 -13.34 17.94
C PRO A 202 -1.34 -13.60 17.18
N ALA A 203 -0.25 -12.92 17.59
CA ALA A 203 1.07 -13.04 16.92
C ALA A 203 1.59 -14.48 16.82
N LYS A 204 1.19 -15.36 17.76
CA LYS A 204 1.57 -16.78 17.77
C LYS A 204 1.19 -17.54 16.50
N GLU A 205 0.19 -17.06 15.74
CA GLU A 205 -0.22 -17.68 14.48
C GLU A 205 0.82 -17.52 13.36
N PHE A 206 1.80 -16.63 13.56
CA PHE A 206 2.83 -16.24 12.60
C PHE A 206 4.25 -16.59 13.10
N LEU A 207 4.38 -17.58 13.99
CA LEU A 207 5.70 -18.07 14.41
C LEU A 207 6.30 -19.06 13.42
N ASP A 208 5.42 -19.83 12.75
CA ASP A 208 5.79 -20.80 11.73
C ASP A 208 5.28 -20.36 10.36
N ASP A 209 6.05 -20.66 9.32
CA ASP A 209 5.68 -20.34 7.93
C ASP A 209 4.43 -21.10 7.49
N PHE A 210 3.58 -20.45 6.71
CA PHE A 210 2.41 -21.04 6.05
C PHE A 210 2.10 -20.30 4.75
N ALA A 211 1.52 -20.97 3.76
CA ALA A 211 1.29 -20.37 2.44
C ALA A 211 0.15 -19.31 2.44
N PRO A 212 0.14 -18.39 1.46
CA PRO A 212 -0.86 -17.33 1.30
C PRO A 212 -2.33 -17.70 1.49
N ASP A 213 -2.73 -18.86 0.98
CA ASP A 213 -4.10 -19.34 0.87
C ASP A 213 -4.49 -20.35 1.95
N GLU A 214 -3.66 -20.54 2.98
CA GLU A 214 -3.90 -21.54 4.03
C GLU A 214 -4.80 -21.06 5.17
N LYS A 215 -4.61 -19.82 5.65
CA LYS A 215 -5.27 -19.34 6.88
C LYS A 215 -6.09 -18.07 6.71
N PHE A 216 -5.45 -16.98 6.29
CA PHE A 216 -6.02 -15.62 6.40
C PHE A 216 -6.22 -14.96 5.04
N LEU A 217 -6.96 -15.65 4.17
CA LEU A 217 -7.22 -15.25 2.80
C LEU A 217 -8.64 -14.68 2.67
N TYR A 218 -8.73 -13.47 2.14
CA TYR A 218 -9.95 -12.88 1.62
C TYR A 218 -9.97 -13.00 0.09
N ARG A 219 -11.11 -13.45 -0.45
CA ARG A 219 -11.39 -13.41 -1.89
C ARG A 219 -12.78 -12.87 -2.13
N ARG A 220 -12.88 -11.90 -3.03
CA ARG A 220 -14.15 -11.33 -3.44
C ARG A 220 -15.01 -12.40 -4.10
N GLY A 221 -16.25 -12.54 -3.66
CA GLY A 221 -17.23 -13.49 -4.20
C GLY A 221 -17.35 -14.79 -3.40
N GLU A 222 -16.38 -15.14 -2.53
CA GLU A 222 -16.48 -16.31 -1.65
C GLU A 222 -17.31 -16.04 -0.37
N GLY A 223 -17.65 -14.79 -0.12
CA GLY A 223 -18.49 -14.36 0.99
C GLY A 223 -19.08 -12.97 0.77
N LYS A 224 -19.73 -12.44 1.81
CA LYS A 224 -20.24 -11.06 1.77
C LYS A 224 -19.07 -10.08 1.69
N THR A 225 -19.19 -9.06 0.84
CA THR A 225 -18.27 -7.92 0.87
C THR A 225 -18.29 -7.31 2.27
N PRO A 226 -17.13 -7.17 2.93
CA PRO A 226 -17.09 -6.66 4.30
C PRO A 226 -17.46 -5.18 4.31
N ARG A 227 -18.10 -4.72 5.39
CA ARG A 227 -18.48 -3.31 5.55
C ARG A 227 -17.27 -2.38 5.58
N ARG A 228 -16.15 -2.86 6.12
CA ARG A 228 -14.87 -2.15 6.20
C ARG A 228 -13.77 -3.06 5.73
N PHE A 229 -12.73 -2.48 5.13
CA PHE A 229 -11.53 -3.20 4.74
C PHE A 229 -10.30 -2.60 5.45
N ILE A 230 -10.13 -2.96 6.73
CA ILE A 230 -9.06 -2.50 7.60
C ILE A 230 -8.13 -3.66 7.86
N ARG A 231 -6.83 -3.44 7.65
CA ARG A 231 -5.76 -4.38 7.92
C ARG A 231 -4.73 -3.69 8.79
N ALA A 232 -4.58 -4.15 10.02
CA ALA A 232 -3.77 -3.47 11.00
C ALA A 232 -2.95 -4.46 11.83
N TYR A 233 -1.87 -3.98 12.42
CA TYR A 233 -1.12 -4.72 13.42
C TYR A 233 -0.75 -3.81 14.57
N ARG A 234 -0.75 -4.38 15.78
CA ARG A 234 -0.42 -3.64 16.99
C ARG A 234 1.07 -3.71 17.23
N LEU A 235 1.75 -2.58 17.09
CA LEU A 235 3.19 -2.47 17.25
C LEU A 235 3.61 -2.87 18.67
N ARG A 236 4.85 -3.33 18.77
CA ARG A 236 5.53 -3.65 20.01
C ARG A 236 6.98 -3.19 19.87
N ASP A 237 7.51 -2.59 20.92
CA ASP A 237 8.92 -2.25 20.96
C ASP A 237 9.74 -3.54 21.15
N PRO A 238 10.64 -3.90 20.21
CA PRO A 238 11.34 -5.18 20.26
C PRO A 238 12.39 -5.27 21.38
N LYS A 239 12.77 -4.14 22.00
CA LYS A 239 13.77 -4.12 23.09
C LYS A 239 13.11 -4.24 24.46
N THR A 240 11.95 -3.59 24.63
CA THR A 240 11.28 -3.43 25.92
C THR A 240 10.01 -4.27 26.04
N GLY A 241 9.47 -4.74 24.92
CA GLY A 241 8.19 -5.45 24.86
C GLY A 241 6.96 -4.53 25.04
N VAL A 242 7.16 -3.21 25.19
CA VAL A 242 6.08 -2.24 25.40
C VAL A 242 5.15 -2.23 24.18
N ALA A 243 3.85 -2.29 24.45
CA ALA A 243 2.83 -2.19 23.41
C ALA A 243 2.79 -0.77 22.82
N GLY A 244 2.86 -0.69 21.50
CA GLY A 244 2.71 0.54 20.73
C GLY A 244 1.29 0.76 20.19
N PRO A 245 1.13 1.77 19.32
CA PRO A 245 -0.12 2.01 18.61
C PRO A 245 -0.42 0.90 17.59
N TRP A 246 -1.63 0.92 17.05
CA TRP A 246 -1.96 0.19 15.83
C TRP A 246 -1.41 0.93 14.63
N LEU A 247 -0.73 0.22 13.72
CA LEU A 247 -0.49 0.71 12.36
C LEU A 247 -1.46 0.00 11.42
N ALA A 248 -2.22 0.77 10.65
CA ALA A 248 -3.28 0.26 9.79
C ALA A 248 -3.16 0.74 8.36
N GLY A 249 -3.56 -0.12 7.44
CA GLY A 249 -3.87 0.19 6.05
C GLY A 249 -5.35 -0.09 5.80
N MET A 250 -6.03 0.85 5.17
CA MET A 250 -7.48 0.83 5.02
C MET A 250 -7.86 1.07 3.58
N THR A 251 -8.53 0.12 2.93
CA THR A 251 -9.09 0.34 1.60
C THR A 251 -10.48 0.95 1.73
N LEU A 252 -10.65 2.17 1.21
CA LEU A 252 -11.82 3.00 1.50
C LEU A 252 -13.08 2.50 0.79
N ASP A 253 -12.95 1.81 -0.34
CA ASP A 253 -14.04 1.01 -0.94
C ASP A 253 -13.70 -0.49 -0.89
N PRO A 254 -14.31 -1.29 0.00
CA PRO A 254 -14.07 -2.73 0.04
C PRO A 254 -14.38 -3.47 -1.26
N SER A 255 -15.23 -2.92 -2.13
CA SER A 255 -15.67 -3.59 -3.36
C SER A 255 -14.58 -3.72 -4.42
N VAL A 256 -13.54 -2.88 -4.36
CA VAL A 256 -12.44 -2.88 -5.34
C VAL A 256 -11.41 -3.96 -5.04
N VAL A 257 -11.33 -4.45 -3.79
CA VAL A 257 -10.39 -5.50 -3.40
C VAL A 257 -10.81 -6.82 -4.05
N SER A 258 -9.92 -7.46 -4.80
CA SER A 258 -10.14 -8.79 -5.38
C SER A 258 -9.71 -9.87 -4.42
N GLU A 259 -8.49 -9.78 -3.91
CA GLU A 259 -7.92 -10.72 -2.95
C GLU A 259 -7.04 -9.98 -1.93
N ALA A 260 -6.95 -10.50 -0.71
CA ALA A 260 -6.03 -9.99 0.30
C ALA A 260 -5.66 -11.10 1.27
N TRP A 261 -4.39 -11.21 1.63
CA TRP A 261 -3.96 -12.22 2.58
C TRP A 261 -2.82 -11.73 3.45
N CYS A 262 -2.72 -12.34 4.62
CA CYS A 262 -1.49 -12.28 5.41
C CYS A 262 -0.98 -13.68 5.71
N HIS A 263 0.32 -13.89 5.51
CA HIS A 263 0.96 -15.17 5.77
C HIS A 263 2.36 -14.99 6.32
N GLN A 264 2.88 -16.03 6.96
CA GLN A 264 4.23 -16.03 7.52
C GLN A 264 5.20 -16.67 6.52
N ARG A 265 6.30 -15.96 6.23
CA ARG A 265 7.42 -16.46 5.39
C ARG A 265 8.72 -15.75 5.76
N GLY A 266 9.24 -16.03 6.94
CA GLY A 266 10.35 -15.29 7.57
C GLY A 266 10.03 -13.87 8.05
N TYR A 267 8.94 -13.29 7.55
CA TYR A 267 8.26 -12.09 8.04
C TYR A 267 6.76 -12.24 7.75
N VAL A 268 5.92 -11.40 8.34
CA VAL A 268 4.49 -11.39 7.98
C VAL A 268 4.30 -10.62 6.68
N CYS A 269 3.98 -11.34 5.61
CA CYS A 269 3.55 -10.76 4.34
C CYS A 269 2.13 -10.18 4.52
N MET A 270 1.90 -8.98 4.01
CA MET A 270 0.60 -8.29 4.03
C MET A 270 0.27 -7.81 2.62
N ILE A 271 -0.28 -8.69 1.79
CA ILE A 271 -0.50 -8.42 0.36
C ILE A 271 -1.98 -8.18 0.08
N GLN A 272 -2.27 -7.21 -0.78
CA GLN A 272 -3.60 -6.90 -1.29
C GLN A 272 -3.58 -6.81 -2.81
N GLU A 273 -4.68 -7.22 -3.44
CA GLU A 273 -4.94 -7.01 -4.85
C GLU A 273 -6.24 -6.22 -5.01
N PHE A 274 -6.24 -5.18 -5.83
CA PHE A 274 -7.45 -4.43 -6.20
C PHE A 274 -7.63 -4.37 -7.71
N GLY A 275 -8.88 -4.22 -8.15
CA GLY A 275 -9.30 -4.48 -9.52
C GLY A 275 -9.93 -5.88 -9.60
N GLY A 276 -9.46 -6.72 -10.52
CA GLY A 276 -9.98 -8.06 -10.77
C GLY A 276 -11.36 -8.04 -11.44
N ARG A 277 -11.63 -7.00 -12.23
CA ARG A 277 -12.84 -6.84 -13.04
C ARG A 277 -12.43 -6.75 -14.53
N PRO A 278 -13.35 -6.99 -15.47
CA PRO A 278 -13.06 -6.79 -16.88
C PRO A 278 -12.62 -5.36 -17.18
N VAL A 279 -11.60 -5.23 -18.02
CA VAL A 279 -11.08 -3.94 -18.52
C VAL A 279 -10.83 -4.04 -20.03
N GLN A 280 -11.10 -2.95 -20.73
CA GLN A 280 -10.78 -2.74 -22.13
C GLN A 280 -9.50 -1.91 -22.28
N THR A 281 -8.98 -1.84 -23.51
CA THR A 281 -7.85 -0.94 -23.81
C THR A 281 -8.25 0.52 -23.55
N GLY A 282 -7.47 1.24 -22.76
CA GLY A 282 -7.73 2.63 -22.38
C GLY A 282 -8.57 2.79 -21.11
N ASP A 283 -9.14 1.70 -20.59
CA ASP A 283 -9.84 1.73 -19.30
C ASP A 283 -8.87 1.98 -18.15
N HIS A 284 -9.44 2.36 -17.01
CA HIS A 284 -8.71 2.51 -15.77
C HIS A 284 -9.45 1.89 -14.59
N PHE A 285 -8.68 1.51 -13.59
CA PHE A 285 -9.20 1.13 -12.27
C PHE A 285 -8.32 1.74 -11.18
N SER A 286 -8.90 2.00 -10.02
CA SER A 286 -8.20 2.66 -8.92
C SER A 286 -8.71 2.19 -7.57
N ALA A 287 -7.93 2.49 -6.54
CA ALA A 287 -8.31 2.38 -5.15
C ALA A 287 -7.77 3.58 -4.36
N ALA A 288 -8.44 3.94 -3.28
CA ALA A 288 -7.97 4.93 -2.32
C ALA A 288 -7.79 4.27 -0.96
N PHE A 289 -6.73 4.67 -0.28
CA PHE A 289 -6.29 4.09 0.98
C PHE A 289 -6.08 5.16 2.04
N LEU A 290 -6.16 4.73 3.29
CA LEU A 290 -5.67 5.46 4.44
C LEU A 290 -4.68 4.59 5.20
N VAL A 291 -3.50 5.12 5.48
CA VAL A 291 -2.44 4.40 6.19
C VAL A 291 -1.92 5.22 7.36
N GLY A 292 -1.94 4.68 8.57
CA GLY A 292 -1.52 5.45 9.74
C GLY A 292 -1.62 4.80 11.09
N TYR A 293 -1.35 5.60 12.13
CA TYR A 293 -1.31 5.19 13.53
C TYR A 293 -2.58 5.51 14.29
N PHE A 294 -3.00 4.59 15.15
CA PHE A 294 -4.21 4.69 15.93
C PHE A 294 -4.04 4.12 17.33
N ASP A 295 -4.71 4.71 18.30
CA ASP A 295 -4.65 4.26 19.69
C ASP A 295 -5.58 3.06 19.94
N SER A 296 -6.60 2.86 19.10
CA SER A 296 -7.55 1.74 19.23
C SER A 296 -8.24 1.34 17.93
N ILE A 297 -8.77 0.11 17.89
CA ILE A 297 -9.65 -0.35 16.80
C ILE A 297 -10.87 0.55 16.64
N ARG A 298 -11.46 1.03 17.74
CA ARG A 298 -12.62 1.94 17.68
C ARG A 298 -12.27 3.26 16.98
N GLU A 299 -11.07 3.79 17.23
CA GLU A 299 -10.59 4.98 16.53
C GLU A 299 -10.37 4.71 15.04
N MET A 300 -9.72 3.59 14.71
CA MET A 300 -9.52 3.15 13.32
C MET A 300 -10.84 3.09 12.56
N GLU A 301 -11.84 2.43 13.13
CA GLU A 301 -13.16 2.29 12.52
C GLU A 301 -13.88 3.63 12.33
N ARG A 302 -13.78 4.54 13.31
CA ARG A 302 -14.36 5.88 13.21
C ARG A 302 -13.71 6.70 12.09
N VAL A 303 -12.39 6.61 11.94
CA VAL A 303 -11.65 7.31 10.87
C VAL A 303 -11.96 6.68 9.51
N TYR A 304 -12.03 5.35 9.43
CA TYR A 304 -12.48 4.63 8.23
C TYR A 304 -13.84 5.13 7.75
N ASP A 305 -14.83 5.14 8.64
CA ASP A 305 -16.22 5.49 8.30
C ASP A 305 -16.37 6.94 7.81
N ARG A 306 -15.43 7.84 8.17
CA ARG A 306 -15.39 9.22 7.66
C ARG A 306 -15.10 9.28 6.16
N TYR A 307 -14.29 8.36 5.65
CA TYR A 307 -13.75 8.38 4.29
C TYR A 307 -14.26 7.23 3.41
N ALA A 308 -15.13 6.36 3.95
CA ALA A 308 -15.62 5.18 3.26
C ALA A 308 -16.29 5.49 1.90
N GLY A 309 -16.12 4.57 0.96
CA GLY A 309 -16.75 4.59 -0.37
C GLY A 309 -16.00 5.39 -1.44
N HIS A 310 -14.77 5.83 -1.19
CA HIS A 310 -13.91 6.50 -2.19
C HIS A 310 -12.89 5.53 -2.78
N ASN A 311 -12.53 5.74 -4.04
CA ASN A 311 -11.59 4.91 -4.80
C ASN A 311 -10.52 5.72 -5.55
N GLY A 312 -10.50 7.04 -5.39
CA GLY A 312 -9.54 7.95 -6.00
C GLY A 312 -9.19 9.14 -5.12
N LEU A 313 -8.16 9.87 -5.52
CA LEU A 313 -7.65 11.05 -4.81
C LEU A 313 -7.21 12.12 -5.82
N GLU A 314 -7.73 13.33 -5.67
CA GLU A 314 -7.33 14.51 -6.43
C GLU A 314 -6.55 15.48 -5.55
N VAL A 315 -5.47 16.06 -6.08
CA VAL A 315 -4.59 16.97 -5.36
C VAL A 315 -4.10 18.09 -6.27
N THR A 316 -4.20 19.32 -5.77
CA THR A 316 -3.69 20.57 -6.36
C THR A 316 -3.03 21.41 -5.26
N ALA A 317 -2.40 22.54 -5.56
CA ALA A 317 -1.86 23.42 -4.50
C ALA A 317 -2.96 24.04 -3.62
N GLN A 318 -4.20 24.10 -4.12
CA GLN A 318 -5.36 24.70 -3.43
C GLN A 318 -6.01 23.74 -2.43
N GLY A 319 -5.80 22.44 -2.58
CA GLY A 319 -6.47 21.44 -1.77
C GLY A 319 -6.37 20.04 -2.36
N TRP A 320 -6.86 19.08 -1.58
CA TRP A 320 -7.04 17.70 -1.99
C TRP A 320 -8.45 17.23 -1.64
N ARG A 321 -8.94 16.21 -2.33
CA ARG A 321 -10.21 15.54 -2.02
C ARG A 321 -10.18 14.10 -2.48
N LEU A 322 -10.86 13.24 -1.72
CA LEU A 322 -11.18 11.90 -2.17
C LEU A 322 -12.29 11.95 -3.23
N VAL A 323 -12.24 11.04 -4.20
CA VAL A 323 -13.22 10.92 -5.29
C VAL A 323 -13.70 9.47 -5.45
N LYS A 324 -14.79 9.31 -6.20
CA LYS A 324 -15.44 8.03 -6.52
C LYS A 324 -15.35 7.71 -8.00
#